data_AF-A0A950IMJ9-F1
#
_entry.id   AF-A0A950IMJ9-F1
#
_cell.length_a   1.000
_cell.length_b   1.000
_cell.length_c   1.000
_cell.angle_alpha   90.00
_cell.angle_beta   90.00
_cell.angle_gamma   90.00
#
_symmetry.space_group_name_H-M   'P 1'
#
loop_
_entity.id
_entity.type
_entity.pdbx_description
1 polymer ?
#
loop_
_entity_poly.entity_id
_entity_poly.type
_entity_poly.pdbx_seq_one_letter_code
_entity_poly.pdbx_strand_id
1 'polypeptide(L)'
;MAPGFDLIDQARRLQWMTTQTRMRLIESELALGATFCMVLETELRLGEFDAAHESFRKLERTVDAVRHAIRAAKGLSARRLKDLREKLASLQQRMRAIELRLTHPSPARFLFLVPWELPKIHRREIWS
;
A
#
# COMPACT_ATOMS: atom_id res chain seq x y z
N MET A 1 8.95 4.56 -49.16
CA MET A 1 8.89 4.75 -47.69
C MET A 1 7.75 3.89 -47.17
N ALA A 2 8.03 2.88 -46.35
CA ALA A 2 7.02 1.90 -45.92
C ALA A 2 6.30 2.40 -44.65
N PRO A 3 5.02 2.82 -44.73
CA PRO A 3 4.27 3.37 -43.60
C PRO A 3 3.94 2.35 -42.49
N GLY A 4 4.24 1.05 -42.70
CA GLY A 4 3.90 -0.01 -41.74
C GLY A 4 4.84 -0.16 -40.54
N PHE A 5 6.08 0.34 -40.61
CA PHE A 5 7.05 0.23 -39.51
C PHE A 5 6.73 1.16 -38.34
N ASP A 6 6.22 2.37 -38.64
CA ASP A 6 5.89 3.40 -37.65
C ASP A 6 4.71 2.98 -36.76
N LEU A 7 3.68 2.33 -37.32
CA LEU A 7 2.52 1.84 -36.57
C LEU A 7 2.86 0.76 -35.55
N ILE A 8 3.77 -0.17 -35.89
CA ILE A 8 4.18 -1.25 -34.99
C ILE A 8 4.99 -0.70 -33.81
N ASP A 9 5.90 0.24 -34.08
CA ASP A 9 6.71 0.88 -33.04
C ASP A 9 5.87 1.79 -32.14
N GLN A 10 4.89 2.52 -32.71
CA GLN A 10 3.92 3.29 -31.94
C GLN A 10 3.06 2.39 -31.04
N ALA A 11 2.56 1.27 -31.54
CA ALA A 11 1.81 0.31 -30.74
C ALA A 11 2.65 -0.27 -29.59
N ARG A 12 3.91 -0.63 -29.87
CA ARG A 12 4.85 -1.12 -28.84
C ARG A 12 5.11 -0.06 -27.76
N ARG A 13 5.27 1.21 -28.16
CA ARG A 13 5.45 2.33 -27.23
C ARG A 13 4.23 2.53 -26.33
N LEU A 14 3.03 2.54 -26.90
CA LEU A 14 1.77 2.67 -26.16
C LEU A 14 1.57 1.52 -25.17
N GLN A 15 1.89 0.29 -25.59
CA GLN A 15 1.85 -0.88 -24.71
C GLN A 15 2.82 -0.73 -23.53
N TRP A 16 4.06 -0.31 -23.79
CA TRP A 16 5.05 -0.07 -22.74
C TRP A 16 4.60 1.02 -21.76
N MET A 17 4.11 2.16 -22.27
CA MET A 17 3.59 3.26 -21.44
C MET A 17 2.40 2.82 -20.58
N THR A 18 1.49 2.03 -21.14
CA THR A 18 0.33 1.49 -20.42
C THR A 18 0.78 0.58 -19.28
N THR A 19 1.73 -0.31 -19.54
CA THR A 19 2.30 -1.21 -18.53
C THR A 19 2.97 -0.43 -17.40
N GLN A 20 3.78 0.59 -17.72
CA GLN A 20 4.42 1.45 -16.72
C GLN A 20 3.41 2.24 -15.88
N THR A 21 2.36 2.76 -16.52
CA THR A 21 1.32 3.53 -15.83
C THR A 21 0.55 2.66 -14.86
N ARG A 22 0.15 1.45 -15.28
CA ARG A 22 -0.51 0.47 -14.40
C ARG A 22 0.38 0.10 -13.22
N MET A 23 1.67 -0.09 -13.46
CA MET A 23 2.63 -0.41 -12.42
C MET A 23 2.71 0.69 -11.36
N ARG A 24 2.88 1.95 -11.78
CA ARG A 24 2.91 3.10 -10.88
C ARG A 24 1.61 3.23 -10.09
N LEU A 25 0.46 3.04 -10.74
CA LEU A 25 -0.82 3.08 -10.06
C LEU A 25 -0.91 2.03 -8.95
N ILE A 26 -0.54 0.77 -9.22
CA ILE A 26 -0.55 -0.29 -8.20
C ILE A 26 0.40 0.05 -7.05
N GLU A 27 1.59 0.57 -7.34
CA GLU A 27 2.55 0.97 -6.31
C GLU A 27 2.04 2.14 -5.46
N SER A 28 1.36 3.13 -6.08
CA SER A 28 0.72 4.23 -5.38
C SER A 28 -0.42 3.77 -4.48
N GLU A 29 -1.27 2.86 -4.96
CA GLU A 29 -2.37 2.29 -4.16
C GLU A 29 -1.86 1.45 -2.98
N LEU A 30 -0.77 0.69 -3.17
CA LEU A 30 -0.09 -0.02 -2.09
C LEU A 30 0.48 0.95 -1.04
N ALA A 31 1.09 2.06 -1.48
CA ALA A 31 1.61 3.09 -0.59
C ALA A 31 0.47 3.77 0.20
N LEU A 32 -0.63 4.10 -0.47
CA LEU A 32 -1.83 4.66 0.16
C LEU A 32 -2.42 3.71 1.21
N GLY A 33 -2.50 2.41 0.90
CA GLY A 33 -2.92 1.40 1.88
C GLY A 33 -2.01 1.36 3.11
N ALA A 34 -0.68 1.46 2.92
CA ALA A 34 0.25 1.53 4.04
C ALA A 34 0.07 2.80 4.89
N THR A 35 -0.25 3.94 4.27
CA THR A 35 -0.61 5.19 4.98
C THR A 35 -1.88 5.01 5.79
N PHE A 36 -2.93 4.39 5.23
CA PHE A 36 -4.15 4.09 5.99
C PHE A 36 -3.85 3.24 7.24
N CYS A 37 -2.98 2.23 7.14
CA CYS A 37 -2.58 1.47 8.32
C CYS A 37 -1.94 2.35 9.41
N MET A 38 -1.10 3.32 9.04
CA MET A 38 -0.48 4.23 10.02
C MET A 38 -1.52 5.16 10.67
N VAL A 39 -2.47 5.67 9.88
CA VAL A 39 -3.58 6.49 10.38
C VAL A 39 -4.43 5.69 11.37
N LEU A 40 -4.81 4.47 10.99
CA LEU A 40 -5.58 3.55 11.84
C LEU A 40 -4.87 3.21 13.15
N GLU A 41 -3.57 2.91 13.09
CA GLU A 41 -2.77 2.65 14.28
C GLU A 41 -2.73 3.87 15.21
N THR A 42 -2.77 5.08 14.67
CA THR A 42 -2.81 6.35 15.41
C THR A 42 -4.18 6.60 16.02
N GLU A 43 -5.26 6.48 15.25
CA GLU A 43 -6.65 6.61 15.73
C GLU A 43 -6.93 5.61 16.87
N LEU A 44 -6.53 4.35 16.70
CA LEU A 44 -6.62 3.33 17.74
C LEU A 44 -5.81 3.66 19.00
N ARG A 45 -4.65 4.31 18.85
CA ARG A 45 -3.82 4.73 20.00
C ARG A 45 -4.46 5.89 20.76
N LEU A 46 -5.16 6.77 20.05
CA LEU A 46 -5.87 7.91 20.64
C LEU A 46 -7.24 7.53 21.20
N GLY A 47 -7.72 6.31 20.94
CA GLY A 47 -9.05 5.85 21.38
C GLY A 47 -10.19 6.29 20.46
N GLU A 48 -9.87 6.81 19.27
CA GLU A 48 -10.82 7.29 18.27
C GLU A 48 -11.40 6.10 17.46
N PHE A 49 -12.16 5.22 18.11
CA PHE A 49 -12.63 3.97 17.52
C PHE A 49 -13.58 4.16 16.33
N ASP A 50 -14.46 5.17 16.38
CA ASP A 50 -15.40 5.44 15.28
C ASP A 50 -14.66 5.91 14.02
N ALA A 51 -13.71 6.82 14.17
CA ALA A 51 -12.82 7.26 13.09
C ALA A 51 -11.99 6.08 12.54
N ALA A 52 -11.46 5.25 13.44
CA ALA A 52 -10.72 4.05 13.06
C ALA A 52 -11.59 3.05 12.28
N HIS A 53 -12.86 2.87 12.63
CA HIS A 53 -13.77 2.04 11.84
C HIS A 53 -14.03 2.61 10.44
N GLU A 54 -14.18 3.92 10.31
CA GLU A 54 -14.35 4.57 9.00
C GLU A 54 -13.10 4.43 8.13
N SER A 55 -11.93 4.74 8.69
CA SER A 55 -10.63 4.58 8.05
C SER A 55 -10.36 3.12 7.65
N PHE A 56 -10.83 2.15 8.43
CA PHE A 56 -10.66 0.73 8.14
C PHE A 56 -11.46 0.31 6.91
N ARG A 57 -12.71 0.76 6.78
CA ARG A 57 -13.52 0.51 5.57
C ARG A 57 -12.89 1.10 4.31
N LYS A 58 -12.18 2.23 4.43
CA LYS A 58 -11.43 2.82 3.31
C LYS A 58 -10.22 1.94 2.94
N LEU A 59 -9.47 1.46 3.94
CA LEU A 59 -8.38 0.52 3.74
C LEU A 59 -8.83 -0.77 3.04
N GLU A 60 -9.96 -1.35 3.45
CA GLU A 60 -10.52 -2.56 2.81
C GLU A 60 -10.75 -2.35 1.31
N ARG A 61 -11.38 -1.23 0.93
CA ARG A 61 -11.63 -0.89 -0.49
C ARG A 61 -10.33 -0.71 -1.25
N THR A 62 -9.33 -0.05 -0.66
CA THR A 62 -8.00 0.12 -1.29
C THR A 62 -7.32 -1.24 -1.50
N VAL A 63 -7.33 -2.12 -0.50
CA VAL A 63 -6.75 -3.47 -0.59
C VAL A 63 -7.45 -4.32 -1.65
N ASP A 64 -8.77 -4.23 -1.76
CA ASP A 64 -9.54 -4.89 -2.81
C ASP A 64 -9.18 -4.33 -4.20
N ALA A 65 -9.10 -3.01 -4.35
CA ALA A 65 -8.71 -2.36 -5.61
C ALA A 65 -7.31 -2.81 -6.06
N VAL A 66 -6.33 -2.83 -5.16
CA VAL A 66 -4.96 -3.32 -5.43
C VAL A 66 -4.99 -4.79 -5.88
N ARG A 67 -5.76 -5.64 -5.18
CA ARG A 67 -5.88 -7.07 -5.51
C ARG A 67 -6.44 -7.26 -6.93
N HIS A 68 -7.47 -6.49 -7.29
CA HIS A 68 -8.03 -6.52 -8.64
C HIS A 68 -7.03 -6.01 -9.68
N ALA A 69 -6.33 -4.91 -9.39
CA ALA A 69 -5.33 -4.34 -10.29
C ALA A 69 -4.17 -5.31 -10.56
N ILE A 70 -3.66 -6.00 -9.54
CA ILE A 70 -2.61 -7.02 -9.69
C ILE A 70 -3.10 -8.21 -10.53
N ARG A 71 -4.35 -8.66 -10.33
CA ARG A 71 -4.94 -9.76 -11.14
C ARG A 71 -5.12 -9.34 -12.60
N ALA A 72 -5.47 -8.08 -12.85
CA ALA A 72 -5.68 -7.55 -14.19
C ALA A 72 -4.39 -7.10 -14.91
N ALA A 73 -3.25 -7.08 -14.22
CA ALA A 73 -1.99 -6.57 -14.75
C ALA A 73 -1.32 -7.52 -15.76
N LYS A 74 -1.86 -7.53 -16.98
CA LYS A 74 -1.26 -8.20 -18.15
C LYS A 74 0.00 -7.45 -18.60
N GLY A 75 1.02 -8.19 -19.04
CA GLY A 75 2.25 -7.63 -19.61
C GLY A 75 3.33 -7.26 -18.59
N LEU A 76 3.11 -7.48 -17.29
CA LEU A 76 4.15 -7.40 -16.28
C LEU A 76 4.98 -8.70 -16.22
N SER A 77 6.26 -8.58 -15.89
CA SER A 77 7.11 -9.75 -15.67
C SER A 77 6.71 -10.51 -14.40
N ALA A 78 6.95 -11.81 -14.39
CA ALA A 78 6.64 -12.66 -13.23
C ALA A 78 7.32 -12.17 -11.94
N ARG A 79 8.55 -11.66 -12.03
CA ARG A 79 9.27 -11.06 -10.91
C ARG A 79 8.53 -9.86 -10.33
N ARG A 80 8.11 -8.91 -11.17
CA ARG A 80 7.39 -7.72 -10.69
C ARG A 80 6.02 -8.08 -10.09
N LEU A 81 5.30 -9.02 -10.71
CA LEU A 81 4.04 -9.53 -10.15
C LEU A 81 4.24 -10.20 -8.79
N LYS A 82 5.35 -10.94 -8.61
CA LYS A 82 5.71 -11.52 -7.31
C LYS A 82 5.95 -10.43 -6.27
N ASP A 83 6.78 -9.43 -6.57
CA ASP A 83 7.07 -8.32 -5.65
C ASP A 83 5.79 -7.57 -5.22
N LEU A 84 4.87 -7.31 -6.15
CA LEU A 84 3.59 -6.65 -5.86
C LEU A 84 2.68 -7.51 -4.98
N ARG A 85 2.65 -8.83 -5.20
CA ARG A 85 1.88 -9.77 -4.36
C ARG A 85 2.43 -9.87 -2.95
N GLU A 86 3.75 -9.86 -2.79
CA GLU A 86 4.40 -9.85 -1.47
C GLU A 86 4.07 -8.56 -0.70
N LYS A 87 4.13 -7.40 -1.37
CA LYS A 87 3.70 -6.12 -0.78
C LYS A 87 2.23 -6.14 -0.36
N LEU A 88 1.34 -6.66 -1.22
CA LEU A 88 -0.08 -6.83 -0.89
C LEU A 88 -0.28 -7.77 0.30
N ALA A 89 0.42 -8.89 0.35
CA ALA A 89 0.33 -9.84 1.47
C ALA A 89 0.77 -9.20 2.80
N SER A 90 1.86 -8.43 2.78
CA SER A 90 2.31 -7.66 3.95
C SER A 90 1.25 -6.65 4.41
N LEU A 91 0.64 -5.92 3.46
CA LEU A 91 -0.44 -4.98 3.77
C LEU A 91 -1.66 -5.69 4.37
N GLN A 92 -2.06 -6.85 3.81
CA GLN A 92 -3.16 -7.65 4.33
C GLN A 92 -2.90 -8.20 5.74
N GLN A 93 -1.66 -8.59 6.03
CA GLN A 93 -1.27 -9.02 7.37
C GLN A 93 -1.43 -7.87 8.39
N ARG A 94 -0.99 -6.66 8.03
CA ARG A 94 -1.18 -5.46 8.87
C ARG A 94 -2.66 -5.12 9.05
N MET A 95 -3.45 -5.18 7.98
CA MET A 95 -4.90 -4.96 8.02
C MET A 95 -5.58 -5.91 9.02
N ARG A 96 -5.26 -7.22 8.98
CA ARG A 96 -5.81 -8.20 9.94
C ARG A 96 -5.42 -7.90 11.39
N ALA A 97 -4.19 -7.44 11.62
CA ALA A 97 -3.75 -7.06 12.98
C ALA A 97 -4.53 -5.84 13.51
N ILE A 98 -4.86 -4.88 12.65
CA ILE A 98 -5.70 -3.72 12.97
C ILE A 98 -7.15 -4.16 13.23
N GLU A 99 -7.70 -5.01 12.36
CA GLU A 99 -9.06 -5.56 12.49
C GLU A 99 -9.27 -6.23 13.86
N LEU A 100 -8.32 -7.07 14.28
CA LEU A 100 -8.36 -7.73 15.60
C LEU A 100 -8.40 -6.72 16.75
N ARG A 101 -7.72 -5.59 16.63
CA ARG A 101 -7.71 -4.52 17.64
C ARG A 101 -9.00 -3.70 17.65
N LEU A 102 -9.64 -3.53 16.50
CA LEU A 102 -10.94 -2.88 16.38
C LEU A 102 -12.06 -3.73 17.00
N THR A 103 -12.06 -5.04 16.71
CA THR A 103 -13.11 -5.95 17.18
C THR A 103 -12.95 -6.35 18.65
N HIS A 104 -11.72 -6.34 19.17
CA HIS A 104 -11.43 -6.64 20.57
C HIS A 104 -10.67 -5.47 21.21
N PRO A 105 -11.37 -4.35 21.51
CA PRO A 105 -10.79 -3.24 22.24
C PRO A 105 -10.54 -3.70 23.69
N SER A 106 -9.37 -4.30 23.94
CA SER A 106 -9.01 -4.72 25.29
C SER A 106 -8.79 -3.47 26.15
N PRO A 107 -9.50 -3.31 27.28
CA PRO A 107 -9.32 -2.16 28.16
C PRO A 107 -7.93 -2.15 28.85
N ALA A 108 -7.13 -3.21 28.71
CA ALA A 108 -5.86 -3.39 29.41
C ALA A 108 -4.60 -3.23 28.51
N ARG A 109 -4.72 -2.82 27.25
CA ARG A 109 -3.59 -2.87 26.28
C ARG A 109 -3.23 -1.53 25.62
N PHE A 110 -3.35 -0.42 26.34
CA PHE A 110 -2.71 0.84 25.94
C PHE A 110 -1.16 0.82 26.12
N LEU A 111 -0.55 -0.28 26.59
CA LEU A 111 0.85 -0.32 27.01
C LEU A 111 1.77 -1.32 26.29
N PHE A 112 1.33 -2.04 25.24
CA PHE A 112 2.27 -2.89 24.48
C PHE A 112 2.71 -2.20 23.19
N LEU A 113 3.76 -1.41 23.38
CA LEU A 113 4.78 -1.08 22.39
C LEU A 113 5.10 -2.30 21.52
N VAL A 114 4.78 -2.22 20.22
CA VAL A 114 5.57 -2.92 19.20
C VAL A 114 6.60 -1.90 18.71
N PRO A 115 7.90 -2.10 18.96
CA PRO A 115 8.93 -1.24 18.41
C PRO A 115 9.18 -1.67 16.97
N TRP A 116 8.48 -1.07 16.02
CA TRP A 116 8.91 -1.13 14.63
C TRP A 116 9.59 0.19 14.29
N GLU A 117 10.91 0.18 14.46
CA GLU A 117 11.91 1.03 13.79
C GLU A 117 11.40 2.39 13.29
N LEU A 118 11.41 3.40 14.17
CA LEU A 118 11.59 4.77 13.70
C LEU A 118 12.99 4.85 13.05
N PRO A 119 13.16 5.34 11.82
CA PRO A 119 14.48 5.60 11.29
C PRO A 119 15.19 6.55 12.27
N LYS A 120 16.40 6.17 12.71
CA LYS A 120 17.22 6.97 13.62
C LYS A 120 17.45 8.35 13.00
N ILE A 121 16.66 9.33 13.40
CA ILE A 121 16.92 10.73 13.11
C ILE A 121 18.16 11.06 13.93
N HIS A 122 19.33 11.07 13.29
CA HIS A 122 20.51 11.71 13.85
C HIS A 122 20.20 13.19 14.04
N ARG A 123 19.76 13.57 15.25
CA ARG A 123 19.91 14.93 15.74
C ARG A 123 21.41 15.17 15.89
N ARG A 124 22.04 15.74 14.86
CA ARG A 124 23.25 16.53 15.09
C ARG A 124 22.81 17.82 15.77
N GLU A 125 23.43 18.03 16.92
CA GLU A 125 23.44 19.26 17.69
C GLU A 125 23.73 20.46 16.77
N ILE A 126 22.85 21.46 16.81
CA ILE A 126 23.16 22.80 16.33
C ILE A 126 22.82 23.74 17.48
N TRP A 127 23.73 23.81 18.44
CA TRP A 127 23.97 24.99 19.27
C TRP A 127 25.47 25.02 19.56
N SER A 128 26.19 25.76 18.72
CA SER A 128 27.49 26.37 19.01
C SER A 128 27.57 27.65 18.19
#